data_AF-A0A1L9T1U5-F1
#
_entry.id   AF-A0A1L9T1U5-F1
#
_cell.length_a   1.000
_cell.length_b   1.000
_cell.length_c   1.000
_cell.angle_alpha   90.00
_cell.angle_beta   90.00
_cell.angle_gamma   90.00
#
_symmetry.space_group_name_H-M   'P 1'
#
loop_
_entity.id
_entity.type
_entity.pdbx_description
1 polymer ?
#
loop_
_entity_poly.entity_id
_entity_poly.type
_entity_poly.pdbx_seq_one_letter_code
_entity_poly.pdbx_strand_id
1 'polypeptide(L)'
;MRALVVNTSDKSTTVQETPGPKPGLKEVLLRVRAVALNHADYMNAAMPLAAQENRVLGSDFAVQVIQVGEDLADMEGPRTKTGSRVSRFLHGGK
;
A
#
# COMPACT_ATOMS: atom_id res chain seq x y z
N MET A 1 -3.43 5.73 -10.75
CA MET A 1 -3.31 4.31 -10.33
C MET A 1 -4.67 3.90 -9.82
N ARG A 2 -5.12 2.68 -10.10
CA ARG A 2 -6.40 2.20 -9.59
C ARG A 2 -6.22 1.64 -8.18
N ALA A 3 -7.06 2.09 -7.25
CA ALA A 3 -7.03 1.65 -5.86
C ALA A 3 -8.46 1.45 -5.33
N LEU A 4 -8.62 0.54 -4.36
CA LEU A 4 -9.87 0.39 -3.61
C LEU A 4 -9.84 1.38 -2.45
N VAL A 5 -10.69 2.40 -2.52
CA VAL A 5 -10.73 3.53 -1.61
C VAL A 5 -11.94 3.43 -0.68
N VAL A 6 -11.74 3.68 0.61
CA VAL A 6 -12.82 3.78 1.60
C VAL A 6 -13.27 5.22 1.71
N ASN A 7 -14.58 5.44 1.61
CA ASN A 7 -15.22 6.65 2.11
C ASN A 7 -15.53 6.43 3.59
N THR A 8 -14.84 7.16 4.48
CA THR A 8 -14.97 6.98 5.93
C THR A 8 -16.29 7.49 6.50
N SER A 9 -17.01 8.35 5.76
CA SER A 9 -18.30 8.91 6.20
C SER A 9 -19.46 7.93 6.06
N ASP A 10 -19.54 7.23 4.93
CA ASP A 10 -20.61 6.28 4.61
C ASP A 10 -20.14 4.81 4.61
N LYS A 11 -18.84 4.57 4.83
CA LYS A 11 -18.19 3.25 4.89
C LYS A 11 -18.23 2.47 3.57
N SER A 12 -18.56 3.15 2.47
CA SER A 12 -18.53 2.55 1.14
C SER A 12 -17.09 2.34 0.65
N THR A 13 -16.92 1.37 -0.25
CA THR A 13 -15.63 1.13 -0.92
C THR A 13 -15.83 1.19 -2.43
N THR A 14 -14.93 1.90 -3.11
CA THR A 14 -15.02 2.10 -4.56
C THR A 14 -13.64 2.01 -5.19
N VAL A 15 -13.58 1.45 -6.41
CA VAL A 15 -12.35 1.46 -7.20
C VAL A 15 -12.26 2.79 -7.92
N GLN A 16 -11.21 3.56 -7.63
CA GLN A 16 -11.02 4.91 -8.17
C GLN A 16 -9.61 5.05 -8.76
N GLU A 17 -9.45 6.00 -9.69
CA GLU A 17 -8.13 6.48 -10.11
C GLU A 17 -7.59 7.48 -9.09
N THR A 18 -6.38 7.25 -8.61
CA THR A 18 -5.68 8.12 -7.66
C THR A 18 -4.27 8.47 -8.15
N PRO A 19 -3.67 9.58 -7.72
CA PRO A 19 -2.27 9.88 -8.03
C PRO A 19 -1.34 8.75 -7.57
N GLY A 20 -0.36 8.40 -8.40
CA GLY A 20 0.67 7.44 -7.99
C GLY A 20 1.60 8.07 -6.94
N PRO A 21 1.92 7.36 -5.84
CA PRO A 21 2.82 7.89 -4.83
C PRO A 21 4.26 7.93 -5.36
N LYS A 22 5.07 8.82 -4.79
CA LYS A 22 6.53 8.85 -4.96
C LYS A 22 7.17 8.44 -3.63
N PRO A 23 8.22 7.61 -3.63
CA PRO A 23 8.88 7.26 -2.39
C PRO A 23 9.60 8.47 -1.82
N GLY A 24 9.42 8.74 -0.53
CA GLY A 24 10.23 9.66 0.24
C GLY A 24 11.54 9.02 0.73
N LEU A 25 12.20 9.70 1.67
CA LEU A 25 13.38 9.15 2.33
C LEU A 25 13.02 7.88 3.11
N LYS A 26 13.88 6.87 3.04
CA LYS A 26 13.69 5.54 3.67
C LYS A 26 12.48 4.76 3.19
N GLU A 27 11.86 5.17 2.08
CA GLU A 27 10.69 4.51 1.52
C GLU A 27 11.02 3.79 0.21
N VAL A 28 10.17 2.81 -0.12
CA VAL A 28 10.22 2.12 -1.41
C VAL A 28 8.84 2.14 -2.05
N LEU A 29 8.82 2.38 -3.36
CA LEU A 29 7.62 2.30 -4.15
C LEU A 29 7.46 0.89 -4.73
N LEU A 30 6.29 0.31 -4.48
CA LEU A 30 5.99 -1.07 -4.83
C LEU A 30 4.89 -1.11 -5.88
N ARG A 31 5.05 -1.97 -6.89
CA ARG A 31 3.98 -2.35 -7.80
C ARG A 31 3.31 -3.61 -7.28
N VAL A 32 2.05 -3.50 -6.90
CA VAL A 32 1.23 -4.65 -6.49
C VAL A 32 0.99 -5.56 -7.69
N ARG A 33 1.26 -6.86 -7.51
CA ARG A 33 1.00 -7.92 -8.51
C ARG A 33 -0.19 -8.77 -8.12
N ALA A 34 -0.33 -9.04 -6.83
CA ALA A 34 -1.47 -9.71 -6.24
C ALA A 34 -1.70 -9.15 -4.83
N VAL A 35 -2.96 -9.12 -4.42
CA VAL A 35 -3.40 -8.73 -3.08
C VAL A 35 -4.39 -9.77 -2.59
N ALA A 36 -4.25 -10.21 -1.34
CA ALA A 36 -5.21 -11.10 -0.71
C ALA A 36 -6.30 -10.27 -0.02
N LEU A 37 -7.56 -10.74 -0.12
CA LEU A 37 -8.66 -10.15 0.62
C LEU A 37 -8.79 -10.86 1.97
N ASN A 38 -8.51 -10.13 3.05
CA ASN A 38 -8.59 -10.63 4.41
C ASN A 38 -9.80 -10.06 5.16
N HIS A 39 -10.20 -10.73 6.23
CA HIS A 39 -11.24 -10.20 7.13
C HIS A 39 -10.85 -8.84 7.73
N ALA A 40 -9.57 -8.59 7.97
CA ALA A 40 -9.07 -7.31 8.45
C ALA A 40 -9.32 -6.15 7.46
N ASP A 41 -9.34 -6.40 6.15
CA ASP A 41 -9.64 -5.37 5.15
C ASP A 41 -11.11 -4.95 5.24
N TYR A 42 -12.02 -5.92 5.39
CA TYR A 42 -13.44 -5.67 5.65
C TYR A 42 -13.64 -4.87 6.94
N MET A 43 -12.95 -5.26 8.03
CA MET A 43 -13.03 -4.55 9.30
C MET A 43 -12.52 -3.11 9.19
N ASN A 44 -11.46 -2.86 8.41
CA ASN A 44 -10.97 -1.51 8.14
C ASN A 44 -11.91 -0.66 7.28
N ALA A 45 -12.77 -1.29 6.47
CA ALA A 45 -13.83 -0.60 5.74
C ALA A 45 -15.03 -0.28 6.64
N ALA A 46 -15.50 -1.25 7.43
CA ALA A 46 -16.68 -1.13 8.28
C ALA A 46 -16.46 -0.27 9.54
N MET A 47 -15.23 -0.32 10.08
CA MET A 47 -14.81 0.42 11.28
C MET A 47 -13.43 1.05 11.03
N PRO A 48 -13.37 2.15 10.27
CA PRO A 48 -12.10 2.80 9.95
C PRO A 48 -11.40 3.29 11.22
N LEU A 49 -10.17 2.85 11.45
CA LEU A 49 -9.34 3.28 12.58
C LEU A 49 -8.87 4.74 12.46
N ALA A 50 -8.84 5.28 11.24
CA ALA A 50 -8.40 6.64 10.95
C ALA A 50 -9.48 7.36 10.14
N ALA A 51 -9.72 8.63 10.47
CA ALA A 51 -10.71 9.48 9.78
C ALA A 51 -10.19 10.07 8.46
N GLN A 52 -8.95 9.73 8.05
CA GLN A 52 -8.36 10.25 6.82
C GLN A 52 -9.19 9.87 5.60
N GLU A 53 -9.51 10.86 4.77
CA GLU A 53 -10.15 10.65 3.48
C GLU A 53 -9.22 9.93 2.49
N ASN A 54 -9.80 9.23 1.53
CA ASN A 54 -9.09 8.54 0.44
C ASN A 54 -8.13 7.42 0.90
N ARG A 55 -8.44 6.74 2.00
CA ARG A 55 -7.66 5.60 2.49
C ARG A 55 -7.80 4.41 1.54
N VAL A 56 -6.66 3.80 1.18
CA VAL A 56 -6.59 2.60 0.34
C VAL A 56 -6.61 1.34 1.21
N LEU A 57 -7.43 0.35 0.84
CA LEU A 57 -7.48 -0.96 1.49
C LEU A 57 -6.48 -1.95 0.90
N GLY A 58 -6.18 -3.00 1.66
CA GLY A 58 -5.26 -4.07 1.29
C GLY A 58 -4.12 -4.17 2.30
N SER A 59 -4.09 -5.29 3.01
CA SER A 59 -3.13 -5.57 4.08
C SER A 59 -2.05 -6.58 3.69
N ASP A 60 -2.32 -7.45 2.72
CA ASP A 60 -1.43 -8.55 2.34
C ASP A 60 -1.24 -8.61 0.83
N PHE A 61 0.01 -8.50 0.37
CA PHE A 61 0.31 -8.37 -1.05
C PHE A 61 1.68 -8.90 -1.46
N ALA A 62 1.72 -9.42 -2.69
CA ALA A 62 2.92 -9.77 -3.42
C ALA A 62 3.25 -8.67 -4.43
N VAL A 63 4.50 -8.20 -4.42
CA VAL A 63 4.87 -6.94 -5.09
C VAL A 63 6.23 -7.01 -5.76
N GLN A 64 6.48 -6.00 -6.60
CA GLN A 64 7.79 -5.73 -7.18
C GLN A 64 8.24 -4.32 -6.77
N VAL A 65 9.49 -4.18 -6.34
CA VAL A 65 10.11 -2.86 -6.09
C VAL A 65 10.28 -2.15 -7.43
N ILE A 66 9.74 -0.94 -7.58
CA ILE A 66 9.83 -0.16 -8.83
C ILE A 66 10.60 1.15 -8.68
N GLN A 67 10.72 1.67 -7.46
CA GLN A 67 11.54 2.83 -7.16
C GLN A 67 11.93 2.78 -5.67
N VAL A 68 13.06 3.40 -5.33
CA VAL A 68 13.53 3.55 -3.95
C VAL A 68 13.81 5.02 -3.67
N GLY A 69 13.71 5.42 -2.39
CA GLY A 69 14.16 6.73 -1.92
C GLY A 69 15.65 6.92 -2.18
N GLU A 70 16.08 8.16 -2.38
CA GLU A 70 17.46 8.50 -2.76
C GLU A 70 18.49 8.02 -1.73
N ASP A 71 18.14 8.05 -0.44
CA ASP A 71 18.97 7.60 0.68
C ASP A 71 19.10 6.07 0.80
N LEU A 72 18.34 5.33 -0.02
CA LEU A 72 18.40 3.87 -0.09
C LEU A 72 19.10 3.37 -1.36
N ALA A 73 19.52 4.26 -2.26
CA ALA A 73 20.08 3.89 -3.57
C ALA A 73 21.33 3.00 -3.46
N ASP A 74 22.16 3.23 -2.45
CA ASP A 74 23.40 2.49 -2.19
C ASP A 74 23.21 1.35 -1.16
N MET A 75 21.98 1.13 -0.66
CA MET A 75 21.72 0.04 0.28
C MET A 75 21.57 -1.30 -0.43
N GLU A 76 22.41 -2.25 -0.04
CA GLU A 76 22.34 -3.62 -0.52
C GLU A 76 21.19 -4.40 0.14
N GLY A 77 20.31 -4.98 -0.69
CA GLY A 77 19.27 -5.88 -0.23
C GLY A 77 18.09 -6.01 -1.20
N PRO A 78 17.34 -7.13 -1.15
CA PRO A 78 16.18 -7.33 -2.02
C PRO A 78 15.04 -6.34 -1.76
N ARG A 79 15.02 -5.69 -0.59
CA ARG A 79 14.01 -4.68 -0.25
C ARG A 79 14.29 -3.31 -0.85
N THR A 80 15.55 -3.02 -1.18
CA THR A 80 16.03 -1.72 -1.70
C THR A 80 16.49 -1.81 -3.16
N LYS A 81 16.38 -2.99 -3.77
CA LYS A 81 16.77 -3.21 -5.17
C LYS A 81 15.57 -3.22 -6.10
N THR A 82 15.51 -2.26 -7.02
CA THR A 82 14.49 -2.22 -8.10
C THR A 82 14.45 -3.52 -8.89
N GLY A 83 13.24 -3.97 -9.21
CA GLY A 83 12.97 -5.23 -9.91
C GLY A 83 12.78 -6.44 -8.98
N SER A 84 13.24 -6.34 -7.73
CA SER A 84 13.10 -7.42 -6.74
C SER A 84 11.64 -7.72 -6.43
N ARG A 85 11.34 -9.00 -6.22
CA ARG A 85 10.05 -9.47 -5.76
C ARG A 85 10.09 -9.64 -4.25
N VAL A 86 9.14 -9.01 -3.57
CA VAL A 86 8.99 -9.12 -2.12
C VAL A 86 7.52 -9.36 -1.78
N SER A 87 7.26 -9.81 -0.56
CA SER A 87 5.91 -9.86 0.00
C SER A 87 5.85 -8.94 1.21
N ARG A 88 4.65 -8.40 1.46
CA ARG A 88 4.37 -7.65 2.67
C ARG A 88 3.02 -8.06 3.21
N PHE A 89 3.01 -8.18 4.53
CA PHE A 89 1.83 -8.30 5.34
C PHE A 89 1.86 -7.15 6.36
N LEU A 90 0.86 -6.28 6.34
CA LEU A 90 0.72 -5.16 7.27
C LEU A 90 -0.68 -5.20 7.88
N HIS A 91 -0.74 -5.53 9.17
CA HIS A 91 -1.91 -5.26 10.00
C HIS A 91 -1.59 -4.11 10.94
N GLY A 92 -2.36 -3.02 10.86
CA GLY A 92 -2.29 -1.90 11.80
C GLY A 92 -0.90 -1.27 11.94
N GLY A 93 -0.57 -0.28 11.10
CA GLY A 93 0.57 0.61 11.32
C GLY A 93 0.04 2.01 11.64
N LYS A 94 0.54 2.62 12.72
CA LYS A 94 0.35 4.04 13.01
C LYS A 94 0.77 4.92 11.84
#